data_AF-A0A9X2T145-F1
#
_entry.id   AF-A0A9X2T145-F1
#
_cell.length_a   1.000
_cell.length_b   1.000
_cell.length_c   1.000
_cell.angle_alpha   90.00
_cell.angle_beta   90.00
_cell.angle_gamma   90.00
#
_symmetry.space_group_name_H-M   'P 1'
#
loop_
_entity.id
_entity.type
_entity.pdbx_description
1 polymer ?
#
loop_
_entity_poly.entity_id
_entity_poly.type
_entity_poly.pdbx_seq_one_letter_code
_entity_poly.pdbx_strand_id
1 'polypeptide(L)'
;MKKISPIYFLLISIFVSSCACDGETMLKGMMWGFSKIAGEGYIPSAEIIALGEFESVEVNVSQEYTDGENQGTIELRLFNGKSPEMRMSEENVARRCAELYSQGYSKIEDYKTIKISFIQTDPFNAENYAISEYTFEVKDLLTSQNSQENGI
;
A
#
# COMPACT_ATOMS: atom_id res chain seq x y z
N MET A 1 -33.27 57.55 -8.07
CA MET A 1 -32.04 56.72 -7.92
C MET A 1 -32.19 55.89 -6.65
N LYS A 2 -32.46 54.58 -6.78
CA LYS A 2 -32.80 53.70 -5.64
C LYS A 2 -31.50 53.09 -5.12
N LYS A 3 -31.11 53.43 -3.89
CA LYS A 3 -29.90 52.90 -3.25
C LYS A 3 -30.12 51.41 -2.95
N ILE A 4 -29.47 50.55 -3.72
CA ILE A 4 -29.47 49.10 -3.49
C ILE A 4 -28.53 48.86 -2.30
N SER A 5 -29.07 48.30 -1.22
CA SER A 5 -28.35 48.01 0.01
C SER A 5 -27.32 46.89 -0.22
N PRO A 6 -26.06 47.03 0.28
CA PRO A 6 -24.99 46.03 0.08
C PRO A 6 -25.28 44.67 0.72
N ILE A 7 -26.33 44.58 1.54
CA ILE A 7 -26.80 43.33 2.17
C ILE A 7 -27.32 42.30 1.16
N TYR A 8 -27.82 42.73 0.00
CA TYR A 8 -28.31 41.79 -1.02
C TYR A 8 -27.20 41.06 -1.77
N PHE A 9 -25.96 41.58 -1.75
CA PHE A 9 -24.83 40.92 -2.42
C PHE A 9 -24.22 39.79 -1.57
N LEU A 10 -24.39 39.84 -0.24
CA LEU A 10 -23.88 38.82 0.68
C LEU A 10 -24.72 37.53 0.71
N LEU A 11 -25.99 37.60 0.28
CA LEU A 11 -26.92 36.47 0.32
C LEU A 11 -26.82 35.54 -0.91
N ILE A 12 -26.12 35.94 -1.97
CA ILE A 12 -25.96 35.14 -3.19
C ILE A 12 -24.70 34.25 -3.15
N SER A 13 -23.71 34.59 -2.33
CA SER A 13 -22.47 33.81 -2.18
C SER A 13 -22.60 32.49 -1.39
N ILE A 14 -23.77 32.20 -0.81
CA ILE A 14 -23.99 30.99 0.01
C ILE A 14 -24.41 29.77 -0.83
N PHE A 15 -24.71 29.93 -2.12
CA PHE A 15 -25.20 28.83 -2.97
C PHE A 15 -24.14 28.09 -3.81
N VAL A 16 -22.84 28.38 -3.62
CA VAL A 16 -21.75 27.69 -4.37
C VAL A 16 -20.90 26.74 -3.51
N SER A 17 -21.31 26.42 -2.28
CA SER A 17 -20.54 25.52 -1.40
C SER A 17 -20.95 24.04 -1.47
N SER A 18 -21.84 23.65 -2.39
CA SER A 18 -22.34 22.27 -2.48
C SER A 18 -21.63 21.42 -3.54
N CYS A 19 -20.30 21.45 -3.55
CA CYS A 19 -19.49 20.28 -3.89
C CYS A 19 -18.59 19.98 -2.70
N ALA A 20 -19.19 19.79 -1.52
CA ALA A 20 -18.62 18.89 -0.54
C ALA A 20 -18.71 17.48 -1.16
N CYS A 21 -17.74 17.12 -2.00
CA CYS A 21 -17.47 15.73 -2.28
C CYS A 21 -17.36 15.05 -0.93
N ASP A 22 -18.31 14.16 -0.71
CA ASP A 22 -18.52 13.41 0.50
C ASP A 22 -17.23 12.65 0.85
N GLY A 23 -16.38 13.28 1.66
CA GLY A 23 -15.12 12.70 2.11
C GLY A 23 -15.35 11.44 2.95
N GLU A 24 -16.56 11.28 3.52
CA GLU A 24 -16.96 10.08 4.22
C GLU A 24 -17.20 8.91 3.24
N THR A 25 -17.78 9.18 2.07
CA THR A 25 -17.96 8.17 1.00
C THR A 25 -16.64 7.84 0.30
N MET A 26 -15.72 8.79 0.13
CA MET A 26 -14.37 8.52 -0.40
C MET A 26 -13.52 7.69 0.58
N LEU A 27 -13.60 7.98 1.89
CA LEU A 27 -12.94 7.21 2.93
C LEU A 27 -13.55 5.81 3.11
N LYS A 28 -14.88 5.68 3.04
CA LYS A 28 -15.58 4.39 3.04
C LYS A 28 -15.26 3.57 1.78
N GLY A 29 -15.09 4.22 0.63
CA GLY A 29 -14.68 3.58 -0.62
C GLY A 29 -13.26 2.99 -0.54
N MET A 30 -12.30 3.74 0.02
CA MET A 30 -10.96 3.21 0.31
C MET A 30 -11.02 2.06 1.32
N MET A 31 -11.76 2.22 2.42
CA MET A 31 -11.91 1.18 3.46
C MET A 31 -12.58 -0.11 2.96
N TRP A 32 -13.52 -0.05 1.99
CA TRP A 32 -14.14 -1.23 1.39
C TRP A 32 -13.18 -2.03 0.49
N GLY A 33 -12.17 -1.39 -0.10
CA GLY A 33 -11.08 -2.08 -0.81
C GLY A 33 -10.14 -2.83 0.12
N PHE A 34 -9.85 -2.28 1.31
CA PHE A 34 -8.96 -2.90 2.30
C PHE A 34 -9.63 -3.98 3.17
N SER A 35 -10.93 -3.85 3.43
CA SER A 35 -11.64 -4.72 4.39
C SER A 35 -11.93 -6.14 3.89
N LYS A 36 -11.71 -6.45 2.61
CA LYS A 36 -11.94 -7.80 2.07
C LYS A 36 -10.71 -8.72 2.11
N ILE A 37 -9.56 -8.27 2.63
CA ILE A 37 -8.25 -8.93 2.47
C ILE A 37 -7.47 -8.99 3.80
N ALA A 38 -8.19 -9.05 4.92
CA ALA A 38 -7.58 -9.26 6.23
C ALA A 38 -7.65 -10.75 6.59
N GLY A 39 -6.95 -11.59 5.84
CA GLY A 39 -6.62 -12.95 6.29
C GLY A 39 -5.30 -12.88 7.04
N GLU A 40 -5.32 -12.82 8.38
CA GLU A 40 -4.18 -12.77 9.33
C GLU A 40 -3.03 -11.76 9.07
N GLY A 41 -2.96 -11.12 7.91
CA GLY A 41 -1.97 -10.13 7.49
C GLY A 41 -2.35 -8.72 7.92
N TYR A 42 -1.36 -8.03 8.47
CA TYR A 42 -1.48 -6.65 8.93
C TYR A 42 -1.60 -5.69 7.73
N ILE A 43 -2.28 -4.57 7.93
CA ILE A 43 -2.49 -3.55 6.89
C ILE A 43 -1.13 -2.93 6.52
N PRO A 44 -0.74 -2.91 5.23
CA PRO A 44 0.51 -2.29 4.79
C PRO A 44 0.49 -0.78 5.09
N SER A 45 1.64 -0.22 5.47
CA SER A 45 1.75 1.19 5.82
C SER A 45 1.49 2.11 4.61
N ALA A 46 1.03 3.34 4.87
CA ALA A 46 0.83 4.34 3.83
C ALA A 46 2.13 4.66 3.06
N GLU A 47 3.29 4.46 3.70
CA GLU A 47 4.60 4.62 3.08
C GLU A 47 4.86 3.61 1.96
N ILE A 48 4.44 2.36 2.12
CA ILE A 48 4.56 1.33 1.07
C ILE A 48 3.74 1.72 -0.16
N ILE A 49 2.51 2.22 0.05
CA ILE A 49 1.63 2.67 -1.03
C ILE A 49 2.27 3.84 -1.78
N ALA A 50 2.79 4.83 -1.05
CA ALA A 50 3.41 6.01 -1.62
C ALA A 50 4.69 5.69 -2.41
N LEU A 51 5.47 4.69 -1.99
CA LEU A 51 6.75 4.33 -2.60
C LEU A 51 6.63 3.97 -4.09
N GLY A 52 5.60 3.22 -4.47
CA GLY A 52 5.35 2.82 -5.85
C GLY A 52 4.23 3.58 -6.54
N GLU A 53 3.60 4.53 -5.87
CA GLU A 53 2.30 5.10 -6.27
C GLU A 53 1.27 3.99 -6.59
N PHE A 54 1.24 2.95 -5.75
CA PHE A 54 0.37 1.79 -5.97
C PHE A 54 -1.11 2.15 -5.80
N GLU A 55 -1.96 1.57 -6.65
CA GLU A 55 -3.41 1.79 -6.57
C GLU A 55 -4.03 1.00 -5.42
N SER A 56 -3.53 -0.21 -5.18
CA SER A 56 -3.95 -1.07 -4.07
C SER A 56 -2.84 -2.02 -3.63
N VAL A 57 -2.99 -2.54 -2.41
CA VAL A 57 -2.09 -3.54 -1.84
C VAL A 57 -2.91 -4.62 -1.16
N GLU A 58 -2.54 -5.87 -1.43
CA GLU A 58 -3.11 -7.05 -0.80
C GLU A 58 -2.02 -7.80 -0.03
N VAL A 59 -2.36 -8.32 1.14
CA VAL A 59 -1.44 -9.13 1.94
C VAL A 59 -2.00 -10.52 2.07
N ASN A 60 -1.23 -11.51 1.63
CA ASN A 60 -1.52 -12.92 1.86
C ASN A 60 -0.47 -13.48 2.80
N VAL A 61 -0.93 -14.30 3.74
CA VAL A 61 -0.05 -14.94 4.71
C VAL A 61 -0.26 -16.44 4.56
N SER A 62 0.83 -17.19 4.37
CA SER A 62 0.82 -18.64 4.41
C SER A 62 1.80 -19.13 5.47
N GLN A 63 1.38 -20.14 6.23
CA GLN A 63 2.27 -20.88 7.09
C GLN A 63 2.26 -22.34 6.65
N GLU A 64 3.44 -22.84 6.33
CA GLU A 64 3.66 -24.23 5.99
C GLU A 64 4.80 -24.76 6.85
N TYR A 65 4.65 -25.97 7.37
CA TYR A 65 5.69 -26.66 8.13
C TYR A 65 6.16 -27.86 7.31
N THR A 66 7.41 -27.85 6.88
CA THR A 66 8.03 -28.93 6.13
C THR A 66 9.23 -29.43 6.90
N ASP A 67 9.30 -30.74 7.16
CA ASP A 67 10.38 -31.38 7.92
C ASP A 67 10.65 -30.75 9.31
N GLY A 68 9.61 -30.19 9.94
CA GLY A 68 9.70 -29.52 11.24
C GLY A 68 10.21 -28.08 11.18
N GLU A 69 10.53 -27.56 10.00
CA GLU A 69 10.90 -26.17 9.78
C GLU A 69 9.71 -25.35 9.27
N ASN A 70 9.58 -24.12 9.79
CA ASN A 70 8.59 -23.16 9.32
C ASN A 70 9.05 -22.55 7.97
N GLN A 71 8.24 -22.76 6.93
CA GLN A 71 8.40 -22.20 5.58
C GLN A 71 7.42 -21.04 5.31
N GLY A 72 6.88 -20.45 6.37
CA GLY A 72 5.88 -19.40 6.28
C GLY A 72 6.31 -18.25 5.40
N THR A 73 5.41 -17.81 4.53
CA THR A 73 5.63 -16.75 3.56
C THR A 73 4.57 -15.68 3.73
N ILE A 74 5.00 -14.42 3.75
CA ILE A 74 4.10 -13.27 3.61
C ILE A 74 4.23 -12.79 2.17
N GLU A 75 3.13 -12.65 1.45
CA GLU A 75 3.10 -12.07 0.12
C GLU A 75 2.40 -10.71 0.16
N LEU A 76 3.10 -9.65 -0.28
CA LEU A 76 2.51 -8.36 -0.59
C LEU A 76 2.29 -8.27 -2.10
N ARG A 77 1.03 -8.21 -2.53
CA ARG A 77 0.64 -7.98 -3.92
C ARG A 77 0.35 -6.50 -4.11
N LEU A 78 1.13 -5.84 -4.94
CA LEU A 78 1.15 -4.39 -5.13
C LEU A 78 0.67 -4.07 -6.55
N PHE A 79 -0.45 -3.36 -6.69
CA PHE A 79 -1.13 -3.21 -7.97
C PHE A 79 -0.86 -1.86 -8.63
N ASN A 80 -0.64 -1.91 -9.95
CA ASN A 80 -0.60 -0.77 -10.86
C ASN A 80 0.33 0.37 -10.40
N GLY A 81 1.49 0.00 -9.84
CA GLY A 81 2.51 0.97 -9.45
C GLY A 81 3.11 1.70 -10.66
N LYS A 82 3.39 2.99 -10.49
CA LYS A 82 3.80 3.90 -11.58
C LYS A 82 4.88 4.91 -11.19
N SER A 83 5.45 4.80 -9.98
CA SER A 83 6.49 5.72 -9.55
C SER A 83 7.72 5.65 -10.48
N PRO A 84 8.44 6.77 -10.68
CA PRO A 84 9.68 6.79 -11.46
C PRO A 84 10.71 5.75 -10.99
N GLU A 85 10.78 5.50 -9.68
CA GLU A 85 11.70 4.58 -9.02
C GLU A 85 11.50 3.13 -9.50
N MET A 86 10.25 2.71 -9.74
CA MET A 86 9.96 1.37 -10.28
C MET A 86 10.56 1.19 -11.68
N ARG A 87 10.58 2.24 -12.50
CA ARG A 87 11.19 2.20 -13.84
C ARG A 87 12.71 2.15 -13.80
N MET A 88 13.31 2.71 -12.74
CA MET A 88 14.75 2.72 -12.54
C MET A 88 15.24 1.38 -12.00
N SER A 89 14.57 0.84 -10.98
CA SER A 89 14.89 -0.44 -10.37
C SER A 89 13.71 -0.98 -9.56
N GLU A 90 12.94 -1.84 -10.20
CA GLU A 90 11.81 -2.53 -9.57
C GLU A 90 12.24 -3.39 -8.38
N GLU A 91 13.42 -4.02 -8.44
CA GLU A 91 14.00 -4.79 -7.33
C GLU A 91 14.29 -3.93 -6.08
N ASN A 92 14.83 -2.72 -6.25
CA ASN A 92 15.09 -1.83 -5.13
C ASN A 92 13.79 -1.36 -4.46
N VAL A 93 12.76 -1.09 -5.27
CA VAL A 93 11.42 -0.78 -4.74
C VAL A 93 10.87 -1.99 -3.98
N ALA A 94 11.00 -3.21 -4.52
CA ALA A 94 10.55 -4.42 -3.85
C ALA A 94 11.24 -4.62 -2.50
N ARG A 95 12.57 -4.48 -2.46
CA ARG A 95 13.35 -4.58 -1.22
C ARG A 95 12.88 -3.57 -0.20
N ARG A 96 12.66 -2.32 -0.61
CA ARG A 96 12.21 -1.26 0.28
C ARG A 96 10.78 -1.50 0.81
N CYS A 97 9.88 -2.03 -0.01
CA CYS A 97 8.57 -2.50 0.45
C CYS A 97 8.70 -3.58 1.54
N ALA A 98 9.58 -4.57 1.33
CA ALA A 98 9.80 -5.65 2.28
C ALA A 98 10.39 -5.15 3.61
N GLU A 99 11.35 -4.22 3.54
CA GLU A 99 11.91 -3.55 4.73
C GLU A 99 10.86 -2.76 5.51
N LEU A 100 10.06 -1.93 4.83
CA LEU A 100 9.02 -1.14 5.48
C LEU A 100 7.96 -2.03 6.13
N TYR A 101 7.59 -3.13 5.46
CA TYR A 101 6.61 -4.07 6.01
C TYR A 101 7.16 -4.83 7.23
N SER A 102 8.42 -5.27 7.19
CA SER A 102 9.03 -5.99 8.30
C SER A 102 9.16 -5.12 9.57
N GLN A 103 9.39 -3.80 9.41
CA GLN A 103 9.39 -2.86 10.54
C GLN A 103 8.02 -2.71 11.20
N GLY A 104 6.96 -2.73 10.39
CA GLY A 104 5.60 -2.53 10.87
C GLY A 104 4.93 -3.78 11.45
N TYR A 105 5.43 -4.98 11.12
CA TYR A 105 4.75 -6.23 11.47
C TYR A 105 5.40 -6.95 12.65
N SER A 106 4.73 -6.92 13.81
CA SER A 106 5.27 -7.44 15.08
C SER A 106 5.55 -8.94 15.12
N LYS A 107 4.98 -9.72 14.20
CA LYS A 107 5.16 -11.18 14.11
C LYS A 107 6.03 -11.58 12.93
N ILE A 108 6.80 -10.66 12.37
CA ILE A 108 7.57 -10.94 11.16
C ILE A 108 8.56 -12.10 11.34
N GLU A 109 9.11 -12.27 12.54
CA GLU A 109 10.04 -13.35 12.90
C GLU A 109 9.41 -14.76 12.80
N ASP A 110 8.08 -14.87 12.81
CA ASP A 110 7.35 -16.13 12.64
C ASP A 110 7.33 -16.59 11.17
N TYR A 111 7.93 -15.84 10.25
CA TYR A 111 7.93 -16.13 8.82
C TYR A 111 9.34 -16.24 8.28
N LYS A 112 9.51 -17.09 7.28
CA LYS A 112 10.81 -17.31 6.63
C LYS A 112 11.07 -16.24 5.58
N THR A 113 10.06 -15.89 4.78
CA THR A 113 10.22 -15.00 3.64
C THR A 113 9.12 -13.97 3.53
N ILE A 114 9.47 -12.85 2.90
CA ILE A 114 8.52 -11.88 2.33
C ILE A 114 8.65 -11.94 0.81
N LYS A 115 7.55 -12.24 0.12
CA LYS A 115 7.42 -12.15 -1.34
C LYS A 115 6.71 -10.86 -1.71
N ILE A 116 7.28 -10.13 -2.66
CA ILE A 116 6.71 -8.92 -3.23
C ILE A 116 6.28 -9.24 -4.66
N SER A 117 5.00 -9.06 -4.96
CA SER A 117 4.41 -9.34 -6.27
C SER A 117 3.87 -8.03 -6.85
N PHE A 118 4.55 -7.46 -7.85
CA PHE A 118 4.01 -6.32 -8.60
C PHE A 118 3.06 -6.82 -9.66
N ILE A 119 1.84 -6.30 -9.67
CA ILE A 119 0.78 -6.71 -10.58
C ILE A 119 0.35 -5.52 -11.41
N GLN A 120 0.48 -5.64 -12.73
CA GLN A 120 0.06 -4.63 -13.68
C GLN A 120 -1.13 -5.19 -14.46
N THR A 121 -2.32 -4.62 -14.25
CA THR A 121 -3.55 -5.02 -14.95
C THR A 121 -3.78 -4.15 -16.17
N ASP A 122 -4.25 -4.72 -17.28
CA ASP A 122 -4.69 -3.95 -18.43
C ASP A 122 -5.94 -3.11 -18.07
N PRO A 123 -5.92 -1.78 -18.31
CA PRO A 123 -7.04 -0.89 -17.94
C PRO A 123 -8.34 -1.19 -18.69
N PHE A 124 -8.28 -1.92 -19.81
CA PHE A 124 -9.43 -2.31 -20.62
C PHE A 124 -9.83 -3.78 -20.41
N ASN A 125 -8.98 -4.59 -19.75
CA ASN A 125 -9.29 -5.97 -19.40
C ASN A 125 -8.57 -6.43 -18.13
N ALA A 126 -9.25 -6.41 -17.00
CA ALA A 126 -8.68 -6.78 -15.70
C ALA A 126 -8.20 -8.25 -15.60
N GLU A 127 -8.65 -9.16 -16.49
CA GLU A 127 -8.14 -10.54 -16.52
C GLU A 127 -6.74 -10.63 -17.16
N ASN A 128 -6.35 -9.63 -17.93
CA ASN A 128 -5.00 -9.55 -18.49
C ASN A 128 -4.10 -8.82 -17.49
N TYR A 129 -3.18 -9.55 -16.87
CA TYR A 129 -2.22 -8.98 -15.94
C TYR A 129 -0.81 -9.53 -16.17
N ALA A 130 0.20 -8.70 -15.87
CA ALA A 130 1.60 -9.09 -15.76
C ALA A 130 2.02 -9.11 -14.29
N ILE A 131 2.83 -10.09 -13.90
CA ILE A 131 3.36 -10.20 -12.53
C ILE A 131 4.89 -10.24 -12.57
N SER A 132 5.52 -9.43 -11.73
CA SER A 132 6.93 -9.55 -11.34
C SER A 132 7.03 -9.92 -9.87
N GLU A 133 7.87 -10.88 -9.52
CA GLU A 133 8.01 -11.38 -8.15
C GLU A 133 9.45 -11.24 -7.62
N TYR A 134 9.58 -10.84 -6.36
CA TYR A 134 10.83 -10.71 -5.63
C TYR A 134 10.68 -11.32 -4.23
N THR A 135 11.59 -12.18 -3.83
CA THR A 135 11.53 -12.87 -2.52
C THR A 135 12.73 -12.50 -1.68
N PHE A 136 12.49 -12.15 -0.42
CA PHE A 136 13.50 -11.77 0.55
C PHE A 136 13.38 -12.64 1.81
N GLU A 137 14.52 -13.06 2.36
CA GLU A 137 14.54 -13.73 3.67
C GLU A 137 14.30 -12.72 4.79
N VAL A 138 13.41 -13.06 5.73
CA VAL A 138 13.11 -12.19 6.88
C VAL A 138 14.36 -11.89 7.69
N LYS A 139 15.22 -12.91 7.89
CA LYS A 139 16.45 -12.77 8.67
C LYS A 139 17.39 -11.72 8.10
N ASP A 140 17.49 -11.64 6.77
CA ASP A 140 18.35 -10.67 6.09
C ASP A 140 17.81 -9.24 6.26
N LEU A 141 16.49 -9.08 6.17
CA LEU A 141 15.81 -7.79 6.35
C LEU A 141 15.95 -7.26 7.79
N LEU A 142 15.92 -8.15 8.79
CA LEU A 142 16.10 -7.76 10.20
C LEU A 142 17.58 -7.47 10.52
N THR A 143 18.51 -8.18 9.88
CA THR A 143 19.95 -7.96 10.10
C THR A 143 20.42 -6.63 9.48
N SER A 144 19.90 -6.25 8.32
CA SER A 144 20.20 -4.96 7.69
C SER A 144 19.71 -3.78 8.54
N GLN A 145 18.56 -3.92 9.20
CA GLN A 145 18.01 -2.91 10.12
C GLN A 145 18.89 -2.70 11.34
N ASN A 146 19.29 -3.77 12.01
CA ASN A 146 20.16 -3.70 13.18
C ASN A 146 21.52 -3.04 12.86
N SER A 147 22.02 -3.21 11.64
CA SER A 147 23.27 -2.59 11.20
C SER A 147 23.12 -1.08 10.95
N GLN A 148 21.96 -0.63 10.50
CA GLN A 148 21.65 0.79 10.29
C GLN A 148 21.42 1.53 11.63
N GLU A 149 20.83 0.87 12.63
CA GLU A 149 20.59 1.45 13.95
C GLU A 149 21.88 1.55 14.80
N ASN A 150 22.82 0.61 14.62
CA ASN A 150 24.09 0.58 15.35
C ASN A 150 25.24 1.37 14.70
N GLY A 151 24.98 2.11 13.62
CA GLY A 151 25.88 3.14 13.07
C GLY A 151 27.36 2.73 12.95
N ILE A 152 27.65 1.71 12.12
CA ILE A 152 29.02 1.48 11.61
C ILE A 152 29.16 2.19 10.27
#